data_AF-A0A819RB30-F1
#
_entry.id   AF-A0A819RB30-F1
#
_cell.length_a   1.000
_cell.length_b   1.000
_cell.length_c   1.000
_cell.angle_alpha   90.00
_cell.angle_beta   90.00
_cell.angle_gamma   90.00
#
_symmetry.space_group_name_H-M   'P 1'
#
loop_
_entity.id
_entity.type
_entity.pdbx_description
1 polymer ?
#
loop_
_entity_poly.entity_id
_entity_poly.type
_entity_poly.pdbx_seq_one_letter_code
_entity_poly.pdbx_strand_id
1 'polypeptide(L)'
;MYYWNKKVQDNFLNYFPNVNQLSIRHHFKTLVDSITATLHHVISLRQLEKLVIECGDFPMEDLIKLLRFTSDKNEIFQYIIRTWLVLDEIPFIIYLFPKLLYLKTGINRKELRQILRLLLSKTHNRTRNLFYLHIRSVPKVHLKEAKVLIESKNLLNNCSIKYINDGLH
;
A
#
# COMPACT_ATOMS: atom_id res chain seq x y z
N MET A 1 -14.32 19.14 13.69
CA MET A 1 -14.52 19.49 12.27
C MET A 1 -13.53 20.59 11.94
N TYR A 2 -12.39 20.26 11.32
CA TYR A 2 -11.35 21.24 10.98
C TYR A 2 -11.64 21.81 9.59
N TYR A 3 -12.01 23.09 9.52
CA TYR A 3 -12.16 23.80 8.26
C TYR A 3 -10.77 24.16 7.74
N TRP A 4 -10.30 23.44 6.72
CA TRP A 4 -9.12 23.84 5.96
C TRP A 4 -9.44 25.09 5.15
N ASN A 5 -8.73 26.18 5.44
CA ASN A 5 -8.90 27.47 4.78
C ASN A 5 -8.31 27.38 3.36
N LYS A 6 -9.18 27.34 2.35
CA LYS A 6 -8.88 26.95 0.96
C LYS A 6 -8.05 27.98 0.14
N LYS A 7 -7.50 29.03 0.78
CA LYS A 7 -6.88 30.19 0.10
C LYS A 7 -5.37 30.35 0.28
N VAL A 8 -4.69 29.41 0.94
CA VAL A 8 -3.21 29.46 1.13
C VAL A 8 -2.51 28.45 0.20
N GLN A 9 -2.96 28.31 -1.06
CA GLN A 9 -2.60 27.11 -1.84
C GLN A 9 -1.61 27.24 -3.01
N ASP A 10 -1.12 28.41 -3.43
CA ASP A 10 -0.47 28.46 -4.77
C ASP A 10 0.95 29.03 -4.85
N ASN A 11 1.68 29.23 -3.75
CA ASN A 11 3.12 29.56 -3.80
C ASN A 11 4.00 28.38 -3.37
N PHE A 12 3.67 27.17 -3.80
CA PHE A 12 4.54 26.01 -3.60
C PHE A 12 5.60 25.95 -4.72
N LEU A 13 6.88 26.05 -4.35
CA LEU A 13 7.99 25.77 -5.25
C LEU A 13 8.02 24.26 -5.53
N ASN A 14 7.51 23.85 -6.69
CA ASN A 14 7.67 22.49 -7.16
C ASN A 14 9.10 22.30 -7.66
N TYR A 15 10.02 21.95 -6.76
CA TYR A 15 11.44 21.73 -7.08
C TYR A 15 11.65 20.60 -8.10
N PHE A 16 10.67 19.69 -8.21
CA PHE A 16 10.76 18.48 -9.03
C PHE A 16 9.52 18.32 -9.92
N PRO A 17 9.36 19.17 -10.96
CA PRO A 17 8.12 19.25 -11.74
C PRO A 17 7.80 18.00 -12.57
N ASN A 18 8.79 17.16 -12.85
CA ASN A 18 8.64 16.00 -13.73
C ASN A 18 8.78 14.66 -12.98
N VAL A 19 8.77 14.65 -11.65
CA VAL A 19 8.93 13.42 -10.87
C VAL A 19 7.57 12.75 -10.66
N ASN A 20 7.39 11.58 -11.27
CA ASN A 20 6.22 10.72 -11.13
C ASN A 20 6.46 9.50 -10.21
N GLN A 21 7.68 9.32 -9.68
CA GLN A 21 8.00 8.22 -8.77
C GLN A 21 8.65 8.74 -7.49
N LEU A 22 8.12 8.33 -6.34
CA LEU A 22 8.69 8.64 -5.04
C LEU A 22 9.07 7.35 -4.31
N SER A 23 10.32 7.28 -3.83
CA SER A 23 10.81 6.17 -3.03
C SER A 23 11.33 6.67 -1.69
N ILE A 24 10.71 6.26 -0.59
CA ILE A 24 11.12 6.58 0.78
C ILE A 24 11.79 5.33 1.35
N ARG A 25 13.12 5.31 1.39
CA ARG A 25 13.89 4.12 1.82
C ARG A 25 14.33 4.14 3.27
N HIS A 26 14.47 5.34 3.82
CA HIS A 26 14.94 5.55 5.18
C HIS A 26 13.91 6.38 5.92
N HIS A 27 13.76 6.11 7.21
CA HIS A 27 13.01 6.98 8.09
C HIS A 27 13.69 8.34 8.14
N PHE A 28 12.91 9.40 8.06
CA PHE A 28 13.38 10.75 8.34
C PHE A 28 12.37 11.45 9.23
N LYS A 29 12.90 12.24 10.16
CA LYS A 29 12.10 13.08 11.05
C LYS A 29 12.11 14.50 10.51
N THR A 30 10.96 15.13 10.59
CA THR A 30 10.74 16.53 10.25
C THR A 30 10.61 17.30 11.56
N LEU A 31 11.21 18.50 11.63
CA LEU A 31 11.33 19.25 12.90
C LEU A 31 10.00 19.82 13.40
N VAL A 32 9.07 20.11 12.49
CA VAL A 32 7.87 20.90 12.78
C VAL A 32 6.62 20.27 12.19
N ASP A 33 6.70 19.80 10.93
CA ASP A 33 5.54 19.31 10.19
C ASP A 33 5.50 17.79 10.07
N SER A 34 4.39 17.24 9.57
CA SER A 34 4.35 15.84 9.12
C SER A 34 5.30 15.58 7.95
N ILE A 35 5.74 14.32 7.81
CA ILE A 35 6.52 13.88 6.64
C ILE A 35 5.79 14.23 5.34
N THR A 36 4.48 14.03 5.33
CA THR A 36 3.63 14.30 4.16
C THR A 36 3.63 15.77 3.75
N ALA A 37 3.46 16.68 4.72
CA ALA A 37 3.46 18.11 4.43
C ALA A 37 4.80 18.54 3.84
N THR A 38 5.90 18.08 4.45
CA THR A 38 7.25 18.34 3.95
C THR A 38 7.44 17.82 2.52
N LEU A 39 7.00 16.60 2.24
CA LEU A 39 7.06 16.05 0.88
C LEU A 39 6.20 16.86 -0.10
N HIS A 40 5.01 17.30 0.31
CA HIS A 40 4.13 18.11 -0.53
C HIS A 40 4.75 19.47 -0.90
N HIS A 41 5.57 20.03 -0.01
CA HIS A 41 6.32 21.26 -0.29
C HIS A 41 7.46 21.07 -1.30
N VAL A 42 8.01 19.86 -1.40
CA VAL A 42 9.17 19.57 -2.25
C VAL A 42 8.73 19.02 -3.62
N ILE A 43 7.68 18.21 -3.64
CA ILE A 43 7.17 17.54 -4.83
C ILE A 43 5.64 17.57 -4.88
N SER A 44 5.08 17.79 -6.06
CA SER A 44 3.64 17.66 -6.29
C SER A 44 3.20 16.20 -6.17
N LEU A 45 2.75 15.81 -4.98
CA LEU A 45 2.27 14.45 -4.70
C LEU A 45 1.14 13.98 -5.64
N ARG A 46 0.38 14.92 -6.22
CA ARG A 46 -0.69 14.64 -7.19
C ARG A 46 -0.20 14.11 -8.54
N GLN A 47 1.08 14.25 -8.84
CA GLN A 47 1.68 13.80 -10.10
C GLN A 47 2.35 12.42 -9.99
N LEU A 48 2.36 11.81 -8.79
CA LEU A 48 3.00 10.53 -8.56
C LEU A 48 2.15 9.38 -9.11
N GLU A 49 2.77 8.56 -9.96
CA GLU A 49 2.24 7.30 -10.49
C GLU A 49 2.76 6.09 -9.69
N LYS A 50 3.89 6.26 -8.98
CA LYS A 50 4.52 5.20 -8.20
C LYS A 50 4.99 5.70 -6.85
N LEU A 51 4.58 5.02 -5.79
CA LEU A 51 5.00 5.29 -4.43
C LEU A 51 5.56 4.03 -3.77
N VAL A 52 6.84 4.08 -3.39
CA VAL A 52 7.56 2.97 -2.77
C VAL A 52 8.00 3.40 -1.37
N ILE A 53 7.57 2.68 -0.32
CA ILE A 53 7.91 3.00 1.07
C ILE A 53 8.63 1.81 1.69
N GLU A 54 9.94 1.90 1.76
CA GLU A 54 10.82 0.83 2.24
C GLU A 54 11.31 1.02 3.68
N CYS A 55 10.69 1.91 4.47
CA CYS A 55 11.00 2.11 5.88
C CYS A 55 10.02 1.38 6.82
N GLY A 56 10.59 0.75 7.86
CA GLY A 56 9.94 -0.11 8.85
C GLY A 56 8.95 0.59 9.80
N ASP A 57 9.12 1.89 9.93
CA ASP A 57 8.65 2.75 11.01
C ASP A 57 7.98 4.01 10.43
N PHE A 58 7.47 3.93 9.20
CA PHE A 58 6.69 5.03 8.63
C PHE A 58 5.38 5.19 9.42
N PRO A 59 5.10 6.37 10.00
CA PRO A 59 3.89 6.57 10.78
C PRO A 59 2.65 6.32 9.93
N MET A 60 1.73 5.48 10.40
CA MET A 60 0.51 5.13 9.65
C MET A 60 -0.33 6.38 9.34
N GLU A 61 -0.41 7.36 10.25
CA GLU A 61 -1.14 8.60 9.99
C GLU A 61 -0.55 9.39 8.81
N ASP A 62 0.78 9.51 8.76
CA ASP A 62 1.46 10.18 7.66
C ASP A 62 1.36 9.37 6.39
N LEU A 63 1.34 8.04 6.50
CA LEU A 63 1.05 7.21 5.35
C LEU A 63 -0.31 7.54 4.78
N ILE A 64 -1.36 7.54 5.61
CA ILE A 64 -2.72 7.83 5.18
C ILE A 64 -2.82 9.22 4.56
N LYS A 65 -2.13 10.23 5.12
CA LYS A 65 -2.08 11.58 4.53
C LYS A 65 -1.40 11.55 3.16
N LEU A 66 -0.22 10.96 3.05
CA LEU A 66 0.53 10.82 1.79
C LEU A 66 -0.30 10.11 0.72
N LEU A 67 -0.99 9.05 1.14
CA LEU A 67 -1.90 8.26 0.34
C LEU A 67 -3.14 9.06 -0.13
N ARG A 68 -3.70 9.94 0.73
CA ARG A 68 -4.80 10.84 0.32
C ARG A 68 -4.37 11.88 -0.71
N PHE A 69 -3.16 12.44 -0.60
CA PHE A 69 -2.68 13.43 -1.58
C PHE A 69 -2.36 12.84 -2.95
N THR A 70 -1.97 11.57 -2.98
CA THR A 70 -1.67 10.83 -4.22
C THR A 70 -2.93 10.21 -4.85
N SER A 71 -4.00 10.05 -4.06
CA SER A 71 -5.27 9.43 -4.45
C SER A 71 -6.13 10.24 -5.43
N ASP A 72 -5.91 11.54 -5.65
CA ASP A 72 -6.79 12.36 -6.51
C ASP A 72 -6.87 11.80 -7.95
N LYS A 73 -5.80 11.14 -8.44
CA LYS A 73 -5.80 10.40 -9.72
C LYS A 73 -5.98 8.88 -9.56
N ASN A 74 -5.78 8.35 -8.35
CA ASN A 74 -5.81 6.93 -8.02
C ASN A 74 -4.84 6.07 -8.86
N GLU A 75 -3.75 6.63 -9.37
CA GLU A 75 -2.81 5.94 -10.26
C GLU A 75 -1.67 5.23 -9.53
N ILE A 76 -1.73 5.07 -8.20
CA ILE A 76 -0.73 4.25 -7.50
C ILE A 76 -0.94 2.79 -7.90
N PHE A 77 -0.11 2.32 -8.83
CA PHE A 77 -0.14 0.95 -9.33
C PHE A 77 0.60 -0.01 -8.41
N GLN A 78 1.62 0.48 -7.70
CA GLN A 78 2.50 -0.34 -6.87
C GLN A 78 2.71 0.29 -5.50
N TYR A 79 2.43 -0.50 -4.47
CA TYR A 79 2.64 -0.12 -3.08
C TYR A 79 3.43 -1.22 -2.35
N ILE A 80 4.59 -0.84 -1.84
CA ILE A 80 5.50 -1.73 -1.11
C ILE A 80 5.63 -1.16 0.29
N ILE A 81 5.31 -1.97 1.28
CA ILE A 81 5.50 -1.75 2.70
C ILE A 81 6.43 -2.85 3.21
N ARG A 82 7.54 -2.47 3.85
CA ARG A 82 8.42 -3.45 4.51
C ARG A 82 8.05 -3.71 5.97
N THR A 83 7.07 -2.98 6.49
CA THR A 83 6.53 -3.16 7.84
C THR A 83 5.51 -4.30 7.87
N TRP A 84 5.16 -4.73 9.09
CA TRP A 84 4.02 -5.61 9.31
C TRP A 84 2.76 -4.75 9.34
N LEU A 85 1.78 -5.08 8.49
CA LEU A 85 0.43 -4.55 8.62
C LEU A 85 -0.39 -5.45 9.54
N VAL A 86 -1.25 -4.85 10.35
CA VAL A 86 -2.30 -5.60 11.06
C VAL A 86 -3.49 -5.84 10.13
N LEU A 87 -4.28 -6.87 10.45
CA LEU A 87 -5.45 -7.27 9.65
C LEU A 87 -6.38 -6.12 9.30
N ASP A 88 -6.60 -5.18 10.23
CA ASP A 88 -7.55 -4.09 10.06
C ASP A 88 -7.08 -3.00 9.09
N GLU A 89 -5.77 -2.91 8.83
CA GLU A 89 -5.18 -1.89 7.95
C GLU A 89 -5.26 -2.28 6.47
N ILE A 90 -5.18 -3.57 6.14
CA ILE A 90 -5.21 -4.06 4.75
C ILE A 90 -6.54 -3.73 4.03
N PRO A 91 -7.73 -3.99 4.62
CA PRO A 91 -9.00 -3.59 4.03
C PRO A 91 -9.07 -2.09 3.75
N PHE A 92 -8.49 -1.30 4.67
CA PHE A 92 -8.46 0.15 4.58
C PHE A 92 -7.57 0.63 3.44
N ILE A 93 -6.35 0.08 3.31
CA ILE A 93 -5.45 0.35 2.18
C ILE A 93 -6.13 0.00 0.86
N ILE A 94 -6.73 -1.19 0.75
CA ILE A 94 -7.40 -1.60 -0.49
C ILE A 94 -8.63 -0.74 -0.80
N TYR A 95 -9.32 -0.25 0.22
CA TYR A 95 -10.42 0.68 0.05
C TYR A 95 -9.94 2.05 -0.47
N LEU A 96 -8.83 2.55 0.07
CA LEU A 96 -8.23 3.80 -0.39
C LEU A 96 -7.68 3.72 -1.82
N PHE A 97 -7.25 2.52 -2.26
CA PHE A 97 -6.63 2.32 -3.57
C PHE A 97 -7.38 1.28 -4.41
N PRO A 98 -8.52 1.64 -5.02
CA PRO A 98 -9.29 0.73 -5.86
C PRO A 98 -8.51 0.22 -7.08
N LYS A 99 -7.52 1.01 -7.55
CA LYS A 99 -6.64 0.66 -8.68
C LYS A 99 -5.29 0.03 -8.26
N LEU A 100 -5.09 -0.29 -6.97
CA LEU A 100 -3.83 -0.87 -6.50
C LEU A 100 -3.57 -2.22 -7.18
N LEU A 101 -2.58 -2.29 -8.08
CA LEU A 101 -2.26 -3.53 -8.79
C LEU A 101 -1.37 -4.44 -7.96
N TYR A 102 -0.45 -3.85 -7.19
CA TYR A 102 0.59 -4.56 -6.46
C TYR A 102 0.68 -4.07 -5.02
N LEU A 103 0.39 -4.95 -4.06
CA LEU A 103 0.63 -4.73 -2.63
C LEU A 103 1.70 -5.72 -2.15
N LYS A 104 2.85 -5.21 -1.71
CA LYS A 104 3.86 -6.01 -1.00
C LYS A 104 3.92 -5.59 0.44
N THR A 105 3.65 -6.50 1.36
CA THR A 105 3.62 -6.21 2.80
C THR A 105 4.08 -7.42 3.62
N GLY A 106 4.59 -7.16 4.82
CA GLY A 106 4.63 -8.18 5.87
C GLY A 106 3.22 -8.41 6.42
N ILE A 107 2.86 -9.65 6.69
CA ILE A 107 1.60 -10.01 7.36
C ILE A 107 1.92 -10.93 8.53
N ASN A 108 1.35 -10.64 9.70
CA ASN A 108 1.48 -11.55 10.83
C ASN A 108 0.87 -12.91 10.47
N ARG A 109 1.62 -13.99 10.74
CA ARG A 109 1.20 -15.38 10.53
C ARG A 109 -0.21 -15.66 11.03
N LYS A 110 -0.59 -15.16 12.21
CA LYS A 110 -1.90 -15.41 12.83
C LYS A 110 -3.06 -14.79 12.03
N GLU A 111 -2.77 -13.80 11.20
CA GLU A 111 -3.76 -13.01 10.48
C GLU A 111 -3.89 -13.41 9.01
N LEU A 112 -2.90 -14.13 8.44
CA LEU A 112 -2.86 -14.52 7.03
C LEU A 112 -4.19 -15.12 6.53
N ARG A 113 -4.75 -16.08 7.27
CA ARG A 113 -6.01 -16.73 6.90
C ARG A 113 -7.18 -15.75 6.87
N GLN A 114 -7.22 -14.81 7.81
CA GLN A 114 -8.28 -13.81 7.92
C GLN A 114 -8.15 -12.78 6.80
N ILE A 115 -6.93 -12.35 6.50
CA ILE A 115 -6.62 -11.44 5.39
C ILE A 115 -7.04 -12.08 4.07
N LEU A 116 -6.60 -13.31 3.79
CA LEU A 116 -7.01 -14.02 2.57
C LEU A 116 -8.53 -14.13 2.49
N ARG A 117 -9.21 -14.52 3.57
CA ARG A 117 -10.69 -14.57 3.59
C ARG A 117 -11.32 -13.22 3.27
N LEU A 118 -10.79 -12.13 3.82
CA LEU A 118 -11.30 -10.78 3.63
C LEU A 118 -11.07 -10.26 2.22
N LEU A 119 -9.88 -10.52 1.67
CA LEU A 119 -9.55 -10.17 0.30
C LEU A 119 -10.48 -10.91 -0.66
N LEU A 120 -10.60 -12.22 -0.45
CA LEU A 120 -11.38 -13.10 -1.32
C LEU A 120 -12.89 -12.88 -1.19
N SER A 121 -13.42 -12.58 0.00
CA SER A 121 -14.86 -12.29 0.17
C SER A 121 -15.29 -11.02 -0.56
N LYS A 122 -14.38 -10.06 -0.76
CA LYS A 122 -14.66 -8.80 -1.45
C LYS A 122 -14.42 -8.85 -2.96
N THR A 123 -13.82 -9.92 -3.50
CA THR A 123 -13.58 -10.07 -4.95
C THR A 123 -14.86 -10.24 -5.79
N HIS A 124 -16.00 -10.58 -5.17
CA HIS A 124 -17.26 -10.68 -5.89
C HIS A 124 -17.83 -9.34 -6.36
N ASN A 125 -17.36 -8.22 -5.79
CA ASN A 125 -17.69 -6.87 -6.24
C ASN A 125 -16.61 -6.38 -7.22
N ARG A 126 -17.02 -6.27 -8.49
CA ARG A 126 -16.24 -6.05 -9.75
C ARG A 126 -15.24 -4.89 -9.82
N THR A 127 -14.92 -4.19 -8.73
CA THR A 127 -14.17 -2.92 -8.78
C THR A 127 -12.75 -2.97 -8.23
N ARG A 128 -12.21 -4.15 -7.91
CA ARG A 128 -10.93 -4.25 -7.18
C ARG A 128 -9.84 -4.86 -8.05
N ASN A 129 -8.87 -4.03 -8.41
CA ASN A 129 -7.74 -4.37 -9.28
C ASN A 129 -6.53 -4.93 -8.50
N LEU A 130 -6.71 -5.54 -7.31
CA LEU A 130 -5.55 -6.13 -6.61
C LEU A 130 -5.11 -7.41 -7.33
N PHE A 131 -4.22 -7.23 -8.31
CA PHE A 131 -3.67 -8.31 -9.13
C PHE A 131 -2.60 -9.11 -8.39
N TYR A 132 -1.88 -8.48 -7.47
CA TYR A 132 -0.74 -9.10 -6.81
C TYR A 132 -0.62 -8.72 -5.34
N LEU A 133 -0.67 -9.73 -4.47
CA LEU A 133 -0.34 -9.62 -3.05
C LEU A 133 0.94 -10.39 -2.77
N HIS A 134 2.00 -9.69 -2.40
CA HIS A 134 3.22 -10.29 -1.89
C HIS A 134 3.18 -10.33 -0.37
N ILE A 135 3.28 -11.53 0.18
CA ILE A 135 3.38 -11.75 1.61
C ILE A 135 4.79 -12.24 1.94
N ARG A 136 5.53 -11.47 2.73
CA ARG A 136 6.88 -11.86 3.16
C ARG A 136 6.86 -12.84 4.32
N SER A 137 7.86 -13.72 4.35
CA SER A 137 8.24 -14.54 5.51
C SER A 137 7.14 -15.47 6.07
N VAL A 138 6.34 -16.08 5.19
CA VAL A 138 5.32 -17.07 5.60
C VAL A 138 5.94 -18.46 5.74
N PRO A 139 5.87 -19.13 6.91
CA PRO A 139 6.38 -20.48 7.06
C PRO A 139 5.66 -21.48 6.13
N LYS A 140 6.37 -22.49 5.62
CA LYS A 140 5.86 -23.47 4.64
C LYS A 140 4.54 -24.15 5.05
N VAL A 141 4.30 -24.36 6.34
CA VAL A 141 3.04 -24.96 6.84
C VAL A 141 1.83 -24.06 6.58
N HIS A 142 1.96 -22.74 6.74
CA HIS A 142 0.89 -21.76 6.46
C HIS A 142 0.64 -21.57 4.98
N LEU A 143 1.66 -21.83 4.15
CA LEU A 143 1.52 -21.84 2.71
C LEU A 143 0.61 -22.98 2.23
N LYS A 144 0.69 -24.17 2.85
CA LYS A 144 -0.23 -25.27 2.56
C LYS A 144 -1.66 -24.88 2.90
N GLU A 145 -1.88 -24.26 4.06
CA GLU A 145 -3.19 -23.79 4.48
C GLU A 145 -3.76 -22.73 3.54
N ALA A 146 -2.95 -21.75 3.13
CA ALA A 146 -3.34 -20.72 2.17
C ALA A 146 -3.72 -21.32 0.81
N LYS A 147 -2.95 -22.30 0.35
CA LYS A 147 -3.22 -23.03 -0.89
C LYS A 147 -4.55 -23.79 -0.82
N VAL A 148 -4.78 -24.55 0.25
CA VAL A 148 -6.06 -25.26 0.48
C VAL A 148 -7.23 -24.28 0.55
N LEU A 149 -7.07 -23.12 1.20
CA LEU A 149 -8.12 -22.10 1.29
C LEU A 149 -8.51 -21.54 -0.09
N ILE A 150 -7.53 -21.33 -0.97
CA ILE A 150 -7.75 -20.79 -2.32
C ILE A 150 -8.36 -21.85 -3.24
N GLU A 151 -7.86 -23.09 -3.16
CA GLU A 151 -8.38 -24.25 -3.89
C GLU A 151 -9.83 -24.55 -3.51
N SER A 152 -10.13 -24.63 -2.21
CA SER A 152 -11.48 -24.95 -1.69
C SER A 152 -12.57 -23.96 -2.06
N LYS A 153 -12.22 -22.74 -2.48
CA LYS A 153 -13.19 -21.71 -2.89
C LYS A 153 -13.37 -21.59 -4.41
N ASN A 154 -12.78 -22.49 -5.22
CA ASN A 154 -12.82 -22.42 -6.68
C ASN A 154 -12.28 -21.08 -7.25
N LEU A 155 -11.41 -20.40 -6.50
CA LEU A 155 -10.89 -19.08 -6.86
C LEU A 155 -9.74 -19.15 -7.88
N LEU A 156 -9.28 -20.35 -8.20
CA LEU A 156 -8.17 -20.59 -9.13
C LEU A 156 -8.43 -20.07 -10.54
N ASN A 157 -9.70 -19.92 -10.95
CA ASN A 157 -10.01 -19.37 -12.26
C ASN A 157 -9.57 -17.90 -12.40
N ASN A 158 -9.47 -17.16 -11.28
CA ASN A 158 -9.13 -15.73 -11.27
C ASN A 158 -7.89 -15.39 -10.44
N CYS A 159 -7.33 -16.35 -9.70
CA CYS A 159 -6.23 -16.13 -8.77
C CYS A 159 -5.15 -17.19 -8.96
N SER A 160 -3.88 -16.76 -9.00
CA SER A 160 -2.74 -17.68 -8.94
C SER A 160 -1.90 -17.35 -7.70
N ILE A 161 -1.46 -18.40 -6.98
CA ILE A 161 -0.47 -18.26 -5.92
C ILE A 161 0.87 -18.60 -6.55
N LYS A 162 1.77 -17.61 -6.60
CA LYS A 162 3.16 -17.84 -7.00
C LYS A 162 4.06 -17.74 -5.78
N TYR A 163 4.86 -18.76 -5.58
CA TYR A 163 5.93 -18.73 -4.58
C TYR A 163 7.10 -17.95 -5.17
N ILE A 164 7.35 -16.77 -4.63
CA ILE A 164 8.63 -16.10 -4.83
C ILE A 164 9.51 -16.54 -3.67
N ASN A 165 10.39 -17.51 -3.94
CA ASN A 165 11.54 -17.69 -3.06
C ASN A 165 12.36 -16.41 -3.20
N ASP A 166 12.42 -15.59 -2.15
CA ASP A 166 13.42 -14.52 -1.99
C ASP A 166 14.82 -15.16 -1.77
N GLY A 167 15.15 -16.20 -2.54
CA GLY A 167 16.40 -16.94 -2.43
C GLY A 167 17.55 -16.13 -3.01
N LEU A 168 18.51 -15.82 -2.15
CA LEU A 168 19.94 -15.72 -2.46
C LEU A 168 20.32 -14.73 -3.58
N HIS A 169 20.39 -13.45 -3.21
CA HIS A 169 21.52 -12.60 -3.58
C HIS A 169 21.96 -11.81 -2.36
#